data_AF-A0A2W6CHW3-F1
#
_entry.id   AF-A0A2W6CHW3-F1
#
_cell.length_a   1.000
_cell.length_b   1.000
_cell.length_c   1.000
_cell.angle_alpha   90.00
_cell.angle_beta   90.00
_cell.angle_gamma   90.00
#
_symmetry.space_group_name_H-M   'P 1'
#
loop_
_entity.id
_entity.type
_entity.pdbx_description
1 polymer ?
#
loop_
_entity_poly.entity_id
_entity_poly.type
_entity_poly.pdbx_seq_one_letter_code
_entity_poly.pdbx_strand_id
1 'polypeptide(L)'
;MSLPRLGLLVGTDPPARLRLLLMAVSDRVCAVDALRASGAGPAPAAYLWTSGGPVPPAGVPYAAWLPEVDADTDLLDAAAVILTDDVAAADRIGRQALMVPASAPDPAATPVPPFVRRRLRAARGLPDTPLVRGDAAGWHWYPNSADGGLALDDDAVDAAIAVAAAAVTTGAALLRVLAWGTPCVTDPASAEALGAGAAAVVVTDPDDRLAAAAALAADPRAAARHHAAGTRLVRTRHNLRWSAAEMLRRLRLPPSSLSPIATVVSGLDEFGMPEGSPFARRIRAHLAALPIHADPPHAAGWTR
;
A
#
# COMPACT_ATOMS: atom_id res chain seq x y z
N MET A 1 24.16 11.39 -14.81
CA MET A 1 23.44 10.27 -15.43
C MET A 1 21.99 10.69 -15.68
N SER A 2 21.40 10.38 -16.84
CA SER A 2 19.98 10.63 -17.09
C SER A 2 19.13 9.59 -16.37
N LEU A 3 18.01 10.01 -15.79
CA LEU A 3 17.07 9.10 -15.13
C LEU A 3 16.52 8.07 -16.14
N PRO A 4 16.27 6.82 -15.72
CA PRO A 4 15.54 5.87 -16.56
C PRO A 4 14.16 6.44 -16.90
N ARG A 5 13.74 6.30 -18.16
CA ARG A 5 12.47 6.82 -18.67
C ARG A 5 11.46 5.68 -18.76
N LEU A 6 10.27 5.89 -18.20
CA LEU A 6 9.10 5.05 -18.40
C LEU A 6 8.26 5.66 -19.52
N GLY A 7 8.19 4.98 -20.67
CA GLY A 7 7.36 5.40 -21.78
C GLY A 7 5.90 5.04 -21.52
N LEU A 8 5.00 6.00 -21.61
CA LEU A 8 3.57 5.75 -21.46
C LEU A 8 2.92 5.67 -22.86
N LEU A 9 2.42 4.49 -23.23
CA LEU A 9 1.73 4.19 -24.49
C LEU A 9 0.23 4.19 -24.23
N VAL A 10 -0.37 5.36 -24.39
CA VAL A 10 -1.78 5.61 -24.10
C VAL A 10 -2.62 5.48 -25.37
N GLY A 11 -3.63 4.60 -25.34
CA GLY A 11 -4.66 4.51 -26.38
C GLY A 11 -5.94 5.27 -26.05
N THR A 12 -6.25 5.33 -24.76
CA THR A 12 -7.46 5.91 -24.18
C THR A 12 -7.08 6.71 -22.93
N ASP A 13 -7.89 7.68 -22.51
CA ASP A 13 -7.56 8.48 -21.34
C ASP A 13 -7.30 7.59 -20.11
N PRO A 14 -6.11 7.64 -19.47
CA PRO A 14 -5.79 6.72 -18.39
C PRO A 14 -6.74 6.93 -17.22
N PRO A 15 -7.27 5.85 -16.61
CA PRO A 15 -8.13 5.97 -15.45
C PRO A 15 -7.46 6.78 -14.35
N ALA A 16 -8.23 7.51 -13.55
CA ALA A 16 -7.70 8.38 -12.49
C ALA A 16 -6.75 7.64 -11.54
N ARG A 17 -7.01 6.35 -11.28
CA ARG A 17 -6.19 5.45 -10.47
C ARG A 17 -4.80 5.22 -11.07
N LEU A 18 -4.72 5.04 -12.39
CA LEU A 18 -3.46 4.91 -13.10
C LEU A 18 -2.65 6.21 -13.05
N ARG A 19 -3.32 7.37 -13.08
CA ARG A 19 -2.64 8.67 -12.90
C ARG A 19 -2.01 8.78 -11.52
N LEU A 20 -2.70 8.37 -10.46
CA LEU A 20 -2.14 8.35 -9.10
C LEU A 20 -0.93 7.40 -9.00
N LEU A 21 -1.00 6.22 -9.62
CA LEU A 21 0.14 5.30 -9.70
C LEU A 21 1.33 5.96 -10.41
N LEU A 22 1.07 6.62 -11.55
CA LEU A 22 2.08 7.33 -12.33
C LEU A 22 2.72 8.47 -11.54
N MET A 23 1.95 9.23 -10.76
CA MET A 23 2.49 10.24 -9.84
C MET A 23 3.41 9.60 -8.80
N ALA A 24 2.99 8.49 -8.17
CA ALA A 24 3.82 7.76 -7.21
C ALA A 24 5.10 7.19 -7.84
N VAL A 25 5.09 6.88 -9.13
CA VAL A 25 6.27 6.47 -9.91
C VAL A 25 7.17 7.66 -10.24
N SER A 26 6.61 8.79 -10.64
CA SER A 26 7.35 10.01 -10.98
C SER A 26 8.08 10.59 -9.77
N ASP A 27 7.41 10.63 -8.60
CA ASP A 27 8.02 11.03 -7.33
C ASP A 27 9.19 10.12 -6.94
N ARG A 28 9.15 8.88 -7.42
CA ARG A 28 10.14 7.83 -7.20
C ARG A 28 10.90 7.52 -8.48
N VAL A 29 11.51 8.55 -9.06
CA VAL A 29 12.84 8.34 -9.65
C VAL A 29 12.81 7.85 -11.14
N CYS A 30 11.65 7.92 -11.80
CA CYS A 30 11.53 7.77 -13.26
C CYS A 30 10.86 9.00 -13.88
N ALA A 31 11.43 9.54 -14.97
CA ALA A 31 10.69 10.46 -15.83
C ALA A 31 9.61 9.67 -16.58
N VAL A 32 8.35 10.04 -16.38
CA VAL A 32 7.22 9.46 -17.11
C VAL A 32 6.97 10.35 -18.32
N ASP A 33 7.22 9.80 -19.51
CA ASP A 33 6.98 10.51 -20.75
C ASP A 33 5.78 9.90 -21.47
N ALA A 34 4.72 10.70 -21.63
CA ALA A 34 3.61 10.38 -22.51
C ALA A 34 4.13 10.41 -23.95
N LEU A 35 4.44 9.23 -24.49
CA LEU A 35 4.94 9.12 -25.85
C LEU A 35 3.74 9.14 -26.80
N ARG A 36 3.41 10.33 -27.31
CA ARG A 36 2.92 10.40 -28.68
C ARG A 36 4.09 9.99 -29.57
N ALA A 37 3.92 8.93 -30.34
CA ALA A 37 4.92 8.41 -31.26
C ALA A 37 5.45 9.51 -32.18
N SER A 38 6.57 10.13 -31.82
CA SER A 38 7.51 10.91 -32.65
C SER A 38 8.21 11.94 -31.78
N GLY A 39 9.51 11.78 -31.58
CA GLY A 39 10.34 12.78 -30.95
C GLY A 39 11.76 12.27 -30.79
N ALA A 40 12.72 12.95 -31.43
CA ALA A 40 14.15 12.70 -31.31
C ALA A 40 14.57 12.78 -29.84
N GLY A 41 14.68 11.64 -29.18
CA GLY A 41 15.06 11.51 -27.78
C GLY A 41 15.49 10.08 -27.45
N PRO A 42 16.19 9.87 -26.33
CA PRO A 42 16.62 8.54 -25.92
C PRO A 42 15.39 7.65 -25.67
N ALA A 43 15.45 6.43 -26.20
CA ALA A 43 14.39 5.43 -26.08
C ALA A 43 14.12 5.08 -24.59
N PRO A 44 12.85 4.93 -24.18
CA PRO A 44 12.50 4.45 -22.84
C PRO A 44 13.11 3.09 -22.50
N ALA A 45 13.39 2.89 -21.22
CA ALA A 45 13.91 1.63 -20.70
C ALA A 45 12.81 0.57 -20.46
N ALA A 46 11.57 1.03 -20.25
CA ALA A 46 10.39 0.20 -20.15
C ALA A 46 9.15 1.00 -20.59
N TYR A 47 8.03 0.30 -20.78
CA TYR A 47 6.76 0.90 -21.17
C TYR A 47 5.62 0.58 -20.20
N LEU A 48 4.68 1.51 -20.06
CA LEU A 48 3.35 1.24 -19.55
C LEU A 48 2.37 1.34 -20.72
N TRP A 49 1.74 0.23 -21.05
CA TRP A 49 0.78 0.09 -22.15
C TRP A 49 -0.64 0.06 -21.59
N THR A 50 -1.50 0.92 -22.11
CA THR A 50 -2.95 0.85 -21.88
C THR A 50 -3.60 0.22 -23.10
N SER A 51 -4.62 -0.61 -22.90
CA SER A 51 -5.40 -1.16 -24.02
C SER A 51 -5.85 -0.05 -25.00
N GLY A 52 -5.73 -0.35 -26.30
CA GLY A 52 -5.95 0.60 -27.40
C GLY A 52 -4.76 1.48 -27.77
N GLY A 53 -3.65 1.43 -27.02
CA GLY A 53 -2.41 2.15 -27.34
C GLY A 53 -1.55 1.41 -28.38
N PRO A 54 -0.53 2.09 -28.96
CA PRO A 54 0.44 1.43 -29.83
C PRO A 54 1.12 0.27 -29.08
N VAL A 55 1.42 -0.80 -29.81
CA VAL A 55 2.03 -2.02 -29.27
C VAL A 55 3.43 -1.70 -28.70
N PRO A 56 3.79 -2.21 -27.51
CA PRO A 56 5.13 -2.03 -26.97
C PRO A 56 6.21 -2.65 -27.87
N PRO A 57 7.40 -2.03 -28.00
CA PRO A 57 8.50 -2.60 -28.80
C PRO A 57 8.93 -3.99 -28.32
N ALA A 58 9.19 -4.89 -29.27
CA ALA A 58 9.65 -6.24 -28.97
C ALA A 58 10.95 -6.24 -28.14
N GLY A 59 11.01 -7.12 -27.14
CA GLY A 59 12.18 -7.30 -26.28
C GLY A 59 12.35 -6.24 -25.17
N VAL A 60 11.45 -5.25 -25.07
CA VAL A 60 11.47 -4.27 -23.99
C VAL A 60 10.45 -4.64 -22.91
N PRO A 61 10.80 -4.64 -21.62
CA PRO A 61 9.85 -4.90 -20.53
C PRO A 61 8.71 -3.88 -20.53
N TYR A 62 7.49 -4.35 -20.28
CA TYR A 62 6.34 -3.46 -20.15
C TYR A 62 5.33 -3.94 -19.11
N ALA A 63 4.58 -2.97 -18.59
CA ALA A 63 3.41 -3.18 -17.77
C ALA A 63 2.16 -2.93 -18.62
N ALA A 64 1.13 -3.77 -18.48
CA ALA A 64 -0.15 -3.61 -19.16
C ALA A 64 -1.22 -3.16 -18.16
N TRP A 65 -1.99 -2.11 -18.48
CA TRP A 65 -3.22 -1.78 -17.76
C TRP A 65 -4.42 -2.40 -18.46
N LEU A 66 -5.18 -3.22 -17.73
CA LEU A 66 -6.41 -3.84 -18.22
C LEU A 66 -7.62 -3.27 -17.47
N PRO A 67 -8.51 -2.53 -18.16
CA PRO A 67 -9.79 -2.16 -17.58
C PRO A 67 -10.76 -3.36 -17.48
N GLU A 68 -10.69 -4.31 -18.43
CA GLU A 68 -11.46 -5.56 -18.46
C GLU A 68 -10.60 -6.68 -19.07
N VAL A 69 -10.83 -7.94 -18.68
CA VAL A 69 -9.91 -9.08 -18.94
C VAL A 69 -10.04 -9.67 -20.36
N ASP A 70 -10.78 -9.04 -21.26
CA ASP A 70 -10.96 -9.48 -22.65
C ASP A 70 -9.98 -8.79 -23.62
N ALA A 71 -8.69 -8.82 -23.31
CA ALA A 71 -7.65 -8.32 -24.22
C ALA A 71 -6.84 -9.47 -24.86
N ASP A 72 -6.19 -9.16 -25.98
CA ASP A 72 -5.29 -10.03 -26.74
C ASP A 72 -4.33 -10.80 -25.81
N THR A 73 -4.58 -12.10 -25.67
CA THR A 73 -3.90 -12.99 -24.71
C THR A 73 -2.40 -13.05 -24.96
N ASP A 74 -1.96 -12.99 -26.22
CA ASP A 74 -0.55 -13.12 -26.59
C ASP A 74 0.29 -11.94 -26.08
N LEU A 75 -0.29 -10.72 -26.10
CA LEU A 75 0.36 -9.55 -25.51
C LEU A 75 0.39 -9.69 -23.98
N LEU A 76 -0.72 -10.09 -23.35
CA LEU A 76 -0.75 -10.23 -21.90
C LEU A 76 0.25 -11.25 -21.37
N ASP A 77 0.42 -12.37 -22.08
CA ASP A 77 1.40 -13.39 -21.72
C ASP A 77 2.84 -12.86 -21.77
N ALA A 78 3.12 -11.91 -22.67
CA ALA A 78 4.42 -11.26 -22.80
C ALA A 78 4.66 -10.12 -21.80
N ALA A 79 3.63 -9.63 -21.10
CA ALA A 79 3.76 -8.52 -20.17
C ALA A 79 4.55 -8.92 -18.90
N ALA A 80 5.47 -8.06 -18.47
CA ALA A 80 6.22 -8.29 -17.23
C ALA A 80 5.32 -8.08 -15.99
N VAL A 81 4.34 -7.20 -16.11
CA VAL A 81 3.35 -6.87 -15.07
C VAL A 81 2.01 -6.60 -15.72
N ILE A 82 0.93 -7.10 -15.11
CA ILE A 82 -0.43 -6.74 -15.47
C ILE A 82 -1.05 -5.98 -14.31
N LEU A 83 -1.37 -4.72 -14.53
CA LEU A 83 -1.99 -3.80 -13.59
C LEU A 83 -3.51 -3.94 -13.68
N THR A 84 -4.16 -4.06 -12.53
CA THR A 84 -5.62 -4.12 -12.43
C THR A 84 -6.07 -3.58 -11.08
N ASP A 85 -7.29 -3.06 -11.01
CA ASP A 85 -7.97 -2.69 -9.77
C ASP A 85 -9.06 -3.69 -9.37
N ASP A 86 -9.24 -4.76 -10.15
CA ASP A 86 -10.17 -5.86 -9.88
C ASP A 86 -9.45 -7.04 -9.21
N VAL A 87 -9.91 -7.42 -8.02
CA VAL A 87 -9.39 -8.55 -7.24
C VAL A 87 -9.59 -9.87 -7.98
N ALA A 88 -10.75 -10.07 -8.62
CA ALA A 88 -11.05 -11.30 -9.35
C ALA A 88 -10.18 -11.44 -10.61
N ALA A 89 -9.93 -10.33 -11.32
CA ALA A 89 -8.96 -10.29 -12.40
C ALA A 89 -7.55 -10.64 -11.90
N ALA A 90 -7.09 -10.02 -10.80
CA ALA A 90 -5.77 -10.27 -10.25
C ALA A 90 -5.56 -11.74 -9.84
N ASP A 91 -6.57 -12.36 -9.22
CA ASP A 91 -6.51 -13.76 -8.81
C ASP A 91 -6.46 -14.71 -10.02
N ARG A 92 -7.17 -14.39 -11.12
CA ARG A 92 -7.07 -15.14 -12.40
C ARG A 92 -5.72 -14.99 -13.09
N ILE A 93 -5.19 -13.77 -13.14
CA ILE A 93 -3.89 -13.46 -13.75
C ILE A 93 -2.73 -14.07 -12.95
N GLY A 94 -2.88 -14.17 -11.62
CA GLY A 94 -1.90 -14.78 -10.75
C GLY A 94 -0.63 -13.94 -10.59
N ARG A 95 0.54 -14.54 -10.85
CA ARG A 95 1.84 -13.95 -10.45
C ARG A 95 2.20 -12.66 -11.19
N GLN A 96 1.71 -12.48 -12.42
CA GLN A 96 1.94 -11.24 -13.20
C GLN A 96 1.08 -10.08 -12.69
N ALA A 97 0.00 -10.36 -11.97
CA ALA A 97 -0.92 -9.35 -11.48
C ALA A 97 -0.25 -8.43 -10.46
N LEU A 98 -0.63 -7.16 -10.52
CA LEU A 98 -0.29 -6.17 -9.53
C LEU A 98 -1.49 -5.24 -9.31
N MET A 99 -2.01 -5.25 -8.09
CA MET A 99 -3.16 -4.45 -7.72
C MET A 99 -2.82 -2.96 -7.72
N VAL A 100 -3.65 -2.16 -8.40
CA VAL A 100 -3.67 -0.71 -8.30
C VAL A 100 -4.95 -0.36 -7.55
N PRO A 101 -4.85 0.02 -6.27
CA PRO A 101 -6.03 0.10 -5.43
C PRO A 101 -7.02 1.18 -5.85
N ALA A 102 -8.30 0.84 -5.73
CA ALA A 102 -9.41 1.78 -5.87
C ALA A 102 -9.39 2.92 -4.84
N SER A 103 -8.90 2.60 -3.65
CA SER A 103 -8.82 3.50 -2.50
C SER A 103 -7.49 3.27 -1.80
N ALA A 104 -6.77 4.36 -1.53
CA ALA A 104 -5.56 4.32 -0.70
C ALA A 104 -5.94 4.42 0.78
N PRO A 105 -5.24 3.71 1.68
CA PRO A 105 -5.32 4.00 3.10
C PRO A 105 -4.85 5.43 3.35
N ASP A 106 -5.29 6.00 4.48
CA ASP A 106 -4.75 7.26 4.97
C ASP A 106 -3.22 7.17 5.07
N PRO A 107 -2.45 8.08 4.43
CA PRO A 107 -0.99 8.09 4.53
C PRO A 107 -0.46 8.26 5.97
N ALA A 108 -1.26 8.79 6.90
CA ALA A 108 -0.93 8.89 8.31
C ALA A 108 -1.13 7.56 9.07
N ALA A 109 -1.93 6.63 8.53
CA ALA A 109 -2.19 5.35 9.18
C ALA A 109 -0.90 4.52 9.26
N THR A 110 -0.42 4.33 10.48
CA THR A 110 0.75 3.50 10.77
C THR A 110 0.31 2.27 11.54
N PRO A 111 0.48 1.04 11.01
CA PRO A 111 0.10 -0.17 11.71
C PRO A 111 0.73 -0.25 13.10
N VAL A 112 -0.10 -0.38 14.14
CA VAL A 112 0.37 -0.52 15.54
C VAL A 112 0.36 -2.00 15.93
N PRO A 113 1.53 -2.65 16.14
CA PRO A 113 1.57 -4.06 16.51
C PRO A 113 0.84 -4.35 17.82
N PRO A 114 0.20 -5.52 17.99
CA PRO A 114 -0.61 -5.84 19.17
C PRO A 114 0.10 -5.63 20.51
N PHE A 115 1.39 -5.98 20.60
CA PHE A 115 2.20 -5.77 21.80
C PHE A 115 2.42 -4.28 22.12
N VAL A 116 2.73 -3.47 21.10
CA VAL A 116 2.89 -2.01 21.25
C VAL A 116 1.57 -1.40 21.70
N ARG A 117 0.48 -1.86 21.10
CA ARG A 117 -0.87 -1.40 21.41
C ARG A 117 -1.28 -1.67 22.86
N ARG A 118 -1.04 -2.89 23.35
CA ARG A 118 -1.26 -3.24 24.75
C ARG A 118 -0.46 -2.34 25.70
N ARG A 119 0.82 -2.06 25.37
CA ARG A 119 1.65 -1.14 26.16
C ARG A 119 1.14 0.29 26.13
N LEU A 120 0.70 0.79 24.98
CA LEU A 120 0.10 2.11 24.84
C LEU A 120 -1.15 2.24 25.70
N ARG A 121 -2.03 1.23 25.70
CA ARG A 121 -3.21 1.20 26.57
C ARG A 121 -2.85 1.25 28.05
N ALA A 122 -1.96 0.36 28.49
CA ALA A 122 -1.50 0.32 29.88
C ALA A 122 -0.86 1.66 30.31
N ALA A 123 -0.02 2.27 29.47
CA ALA A 123 0.61 3.56 29.74
C ALA A 123 -0.38 4.74 29.83
N ARG A 124 -1.60 4.57 29.30
CA ARG A 124 -2.66 5.57 29.30
C ARG A 124 -3.80 5.23 30.26
N GLY A 125 -3.66 4.19 31.09
CA GLY A 125 -4.71 3.73 31.99
C GLY A 125 -5.97 3.26 31.26
N LEU A 126 -5.84 2.85 30.00
CA LEU A 126 -6.96 2.33 29.21
C LEU A 126 -7.19 0.84 29.53
N PRO A 127 -8.41 0.33 29.33
CA PRO A 127 -8.71 -1.09 29.48
C PRO A 127 -7.81 -2.01 28.67
N ASP A 128 -7.74 -3.28 29.06
CA ASP A 128 -6.91 -4.27 28.36
C ASP A 128 -7.49 -4.69 27.00
N THR A 129 -8.82 -4.79 26.90
CA THR A 129 -9.55 -5.30 25.73
C THR A 129 -10.64 -4.35 25.20
N PRO A 130 -10.35 -3.04 25.01
CA PRO A 130 -11.37 -2.15 24.52
C PRO A 130 -11.66 -2.42 23.05
N LEU A 131 -12.91 -2.22 22.64
CA LEU A 131 -13.34 -2.39 21.26
C LEU A 131 -13.69 -1.03 20.66
N VAL A 132 -13.62 -0.95 19.34
CA VAL A 132 -14.17 0.18 18.59
C VAL A 132 -15.14 -0.35 17.54
N ARG A 133 -16.26 0.33 17.31
CA ARG A 133 -17.23 -0.02 16.28
C ARG A 133 -17.45 1.17 15.35
N GLY A 134 -17.34 0.95 14.05
CA GLY A 134 -17.76 1.91 13.02
C GLY A 134 -19.00 1.39 12.31
N ASP A 135 -20.06 2.19 12.28
CA ASP A 135 -21.27 1.94 11.49
C ASP A 135 -21.84 3.23 10.89
N ALA A 136 -23.07 3.18 10.36
CA ALA A 136 -23.71 4.32 9.71
C ALA A 136 -24.01 5.49 10.68
N ALA A 137 -24.10 5.23 11.98
CA ALA A 137 -24.33 6.26 12.99
C ALA A 137 -23.01 6.93 13.46
N GLY A 138 -21.85 6.37 13.07
CA GLY A 138 -20.53 6.90 13.40
C GLY A 138 -19.67 5.88 14.14
N TRP A 139 -18.70 6.39 14.88
CA TRP A 139 -17.73 5.59 15.61
C TRP A 139 -18.02 5.57 17.10
N HIS A 140 -17.89 4.39 17.71
CA HIS A 140 -18.20 4.16 19.11
C HIS A 140 -17.06 3.41 19.80
N TRP A 141 -16.71 3.83 21.02
CA TRP A 141 -15.71 3.21 21.88
C TRP A 141 -16.36 2.38 22.99
N TYR A 142 -15.88 1.14 23.16
CA TYR A 142 -16.39 0.18 24.11
C TYR A 142 -15.26 -0.19 25.08
N PRO A 143 -15.21 0.41 26.29
CA PRO A 143 -14.06 0.23 27.17
C PRO A 143 -13.92 -1.19 27.70
N ASN A 144 -15.02 -1.84 28.13
CA ASN A 144 -14.96 -3.11 28.87
C ASN A 144 -15.98 -4.19 28.45
N SER A 145 -16.97 -3.86 27.61
CA SER A 145 -18.01 -4.81 27.19
C SER A 145 -18.68 -4.35 25.89
N ALA A 146 -19.52 -5.21 25.30
CA ALA A 146 -20.32 -4.90 24.10
C ALA A 146 -21.47 -3.91 24.35
N ASP A 147 -21.71 -3.50 25.60
CA ASP A 147 -22.83 -2.64 26.00
C ASP A 147 -22.36 -1.21 26.26
N GLY A 148 -23.19 -0.23 25.89
CA GLY A 148 -22.99 1.17 26.29
C GLY A 148 -21.84 1.91 25.60
N GLY A 149 -21.63 1.66 24.30
CA GLY A 149 -20.59 2.33 23.52
C GLY A 149 -20.67 3.86 23.60
N LEU A 150 -19.53 4.51 23.80
CA LEU A 150 -19.39 5.96 23.84
C LEU A 150 -19.15 6.48 22.42
N ALA A 151 -19.99 7.39 21.93
CA ALA A 151 -19.76 8.05 20.66
C ALA A 151 -18.40 8.75 20.66
N LEU A 152 -17.66 8.62 19.56
CA LEU A 152 -16.36 9.25 19.34
C LEU A 152 -16.51 10.45 18.41
N ASP A 153 -15.83 11.54 18.76
CA ASP A 153 -15.59 12.65 17.85
C ASP A 153 -14.65 12.21 16.72
N ASP A 154 -14.81 12.83 15.54
CA ASP A 154 -14.09 12.44 14.31
C ASP A 154 -12.55 12.47 14.46
N ASP A 155 -12.02 13.41 15.24
CA ASP A 155 -10.59 13.57 15.53
C ASP A 155 -10.04 12.49 16.47
N ALA A 156 -10.90 11.87 17.28
CA ALA A 156 -10.53 10.77 18.17
C ALA A 156 -10.55 9.40 17.50
N VAL A 157 -11.21 9.26 16.34
CA VAL A 157 -11.45 7.96 15.68
C VAL A 157 -10.16 7.23 15.37
N ASP A 158 -9.18 7.87 14.72
CA ASP A 158 -7.94 7.19 14.34
C ASP A 158 -7.10 6.78 15.55
N ALA A 159 -7.07 7.63 16.57
CA ALA A 159 -6.41 7.29 17.83
C ALA A 159 -7.09 6.10 18.51
N ALA A 160 -8.43 6.09 18.56
CA ALA A 160 -9.22 4.99 19.11
C ALA A 160 -9.00 3.69 18.32
N ILE A 161 -9.07 3.75 16.98
CA ILE A 161 -8.75 2.61 16.12
C ILE A 161 -7.33 2.13 16.39
N ALA A 162 -6.33 3.01 16.53
CA ALA A 162 -4.93 2.64 16.73
C ALA A 162 -4.65 2.00 18.10
N VAL A 163 -5.48 2.23 19.12
CA VAL A 163 -5.30 1.66 20.46
C VAL A 163 -6.29 0.53 20.81
N ALA A 164 -7.42 0.40 20.11
CA ALA A 164 -8.42 -0.64 20.34
C ALA A 164 -7.86 -2.07 20.26
N ALA A 165 -8.25 -2.98 21.14
CA ALA A 165 -7.82 -4.38 21.07
C ALA A 165 -8.37 -5.10 19.83
N ALA A 166 -9.62 -4.80 19.47
CA ALA A 166 -10.23 -5.21 18.21
C ALA A 166 -11.24 -4.17 17.73
N ALA A 167 -11.65 -4.27 16.47
CA ALA A 167 -12.65 -3.39 15.87
C ALA A 167 -13.79 -4.18 15.23
N VAL A 168 -14.98 -3.57 15.16
CA VAL A 168 -16.11 -4.02 14.34
C VAL A 168 -16.35 -2.96 13.28
N THR A 169 -16.33 -3.34 12.01
CA THR A 169 -16.55 -2.38 10.91
C THR A 169 -17.05 -3.10 9.68
N THR A 170 -17.73 -2.37 8.81
CA THR A 170 -18.20 -2.85 7.50
C THR A 170 -17.90 -1.81 6.42
N GLY A 171 -18.11 -2.18 5.15
CA GLY A 171 -17.95 -1.32 3.99
C GLY A 171 -16.57 -0.68 3.88
N ALA A 172 -16.55 0.58 3.43
CA ALA A 172 -15.32 1.32 3.17
C ALA A 172 -14.45 1.56 4.43
N ALA A 173 -15.06 1.57 5.61
CA ALA A 173 -14.35 1.77 6.87
C ALA A 173 -13.42 0.59 7.24
N LEU A 174 -13.65 -0.60 6.67
CA LEU A 174 -12.78 -1.76 6.88
C LEU A 174 -11.33 -1.50 6.46
N LEU A 175 -11.11 -0.80 5.34
CA LEU A 175 -9.75 -0.46 4.91
C LEU A 175 -9.03 0.45 5.92
N ARG A 176 -9.74 1.44 6.50
CA ARG A 176 -9.18 2.34 7.52
C ARG A 176 -8.71 1.57 8.75
N VAL A 177 -9.51 0.64 9.24
CA VAL A 177 -9.18 -0.21 10.41
C VAL A 177 -7.97 -1.10 10.13
N LEU A 178 -7.94 -1.75 8.96
CA LEU A 178 -6.83 -2.59 8.55
C LEU A 178 -5.54 -1.79 8.35
N ALA A 179 -5.63 -0.54 7.89
CA ALA A 179 -4.47 0.34 7.70
C ALA A 179 -3.77 0.70 9.02
N TRP A 180 -4.53 0.85 10.10
CA TRP A 180 -4.00 0.98 11.46
C TRP A 180 -3.52 -0.36 12.06
N GLY A 181 -3.65 -1.46 11.32
CA GLY A 181 -3.29 -2.80 11.76
C GLY A 181 -4.17 -3.32 12.89
N THR A 182 -5.38 -2.80 13.04
CA THR A 182 -6.29 -3.21 14.13
C THR A 182 -6.96 -4.54 13.75
N PRO A 183 -6.85 -5.59 14.57
CA PRO A 183 -7.61 -6.83 14.36
C PRO A 183 -9.10 -6.51 14.31
N CYS A 184 -9.83 -7.07 13.36
CA CYS A 184 -11.22 -6.66 13.15
C CYS A 184 -12.17 -7.80 12.79
N VAL A 185 -13.44 -7.51 13.05
CA VAL A 185 -14.61 -8.29 12.65
C VAL A 185 -15.39 -7.50 11.61
N THR A 186 -15.87 -8.19 10.58
CA THR A 186 -16.62 -7.59 9.47
C THR A 186 -17.69 -8.54 8.93
N ASP A 187 -18.55 -8.04 8.06
CA ASP A 187 -19.50 -8.86 7.29
C ASP A 187 -18.86 -9.52 6.05
N PRO A 188 -19.51 -10.55 5.48
CA PRO A 188 -19.02 -11.25 4.28
C PRO A 188 -18.82 -10.34 3.06
N ALA A 189 -19.78 -9.44 2.78
CA ALA A 189 -19.74 -8.60 1.58
C ALA A 189 -18.53 -7.64 1.60
N SER A 190 -18.24 -7.06 2.76
CA SER A 190 -17.10 -6.18 2.98
C SER A 190 -15.78 -6.93 2.95
N ALA A 191 -15.75 -8.16 3.49
CA ALA A 191 -14.59 -9.02 3.42
C ALA A 191 -14.27 -9.44 1.98
N GLU A 192 -15.29 -9.80 1.20
CA GLU A 192 -15.15 -10.14 -0.22
C GLU A 192 -14.68 -8.95 -1.03
N ALA A 193 -15.34 -7.79 -0.89
CA ALA A 193 -14.99 -6.57 -1.62
C ALA A 193 -13.54 -6.11 -1.41
N LEU A 194 -12.96 -6.32 -0.22
CA LEU A 194 -11.57 -5.99 0.09
C LEU A 194 -10.60 -7.18 0.00
N GLY A 195 -11.08 -8.40 -0.27
CA GLY A 195 -10.27 -9.62 -0.20
C GLY A 195 -9.70 -9.89 1.20
N ALA A 196 -10.45 -9.53 2.25
CA ALA A 196 -10.05 -9.57 3.66
C ALA A 196 -10.37 -10.87 4.40
N GLY A 197 -10.69 -11.97 3.70
CA GLY A 197 -11.13 -13.23 4.32
C GLY A 197 -10.15 -13.82 5.36
N ALA A 198 -8.84 -13.65 5.16
CA ALA A 198 -7.82 -14.03 6.16
C ALA A 198 -7.39 -12.87 7.08
N ALA A 199 -7.72 -11.63 6.71
CA ALA A 199 -7.31 -10.41 7.40
C ALA A 199 -8.29 -9.98 8.51
N ALA A 200 -9.55 -10.44 8.42
CA ALA A 200 -10.60 -10.14 9.37
C ALA A 200 -11.35 -11.41 9.79
N VAL A 201 -12.03 -11.36 10.93
CA VAL A 201 -13.01 -12.38 11.30
C VAL A 201 -14.33 -12.02 10.61
N VAL A 202 -14.88 -12.97 9.84
CA VAL A 202 -16.10 -12.74 9.06
C VAL A 202 -17.30 -13.31 9.80
N VAL A 203 -18.28 -12.45 10.10
CA VAL A 203 -19.50 -12.81 10.84
C VAL A 203 -20.72 -12.29 10.09
N THR A 204 -21.61 -13.22 9.73
CA THR A 204 -22.82 -12.92 8.96
C THR A 204 -23.81 -12.10 9.77
N ASP A 205 -24.16 -12.57 10.98
CA ASP A 205 -25.13 -11.92 11.85
C ASP A 205 -24.55 -10.62 12.44
N PRO A 206 -25.17 -9.45 12.22
CA PRO A 206 -24.75 -8.19 12.84
C PRO A 206 -24.68 -8.23 14.37
N ASP A 207 -25.57 -8.96 15.02
CA ASP A 207 -25.70 -8.96 16.49
C ASP A 207 -24.54 -9.72 17.15
N ASP A 208 -23.95 -10.68 16.46
CA ASP A 208 -22.83 -11.48 16.94
C ASP A 208 -21.46 -10.78 16.81
N ARG A 209 -21.36 -9.70 16.01
CA ARG A 209 -20.07 -9.10 15.65
C ARG A 209 -19.32 -8.52 16.84
N LEU A 210 -20.03 -7.88 17.76
CA LEU A 210 -19.42 -7.33 18.98
C LEU A 210 -18.90 -8.44 19.90
N ALA A 211 -19.65 -9.54 20.05
CA ALA A 211 -19.20 -10.70 20.82
C ALA A 211 -17.97 -11.36 20.18
N ALA A 212 -17.96 -11.51 18.85
CA ALA A 212 -16.80 -12.01 18.11
C ALA A 212 -15.57 -11.10 18.25
N ALA A 213 -15.76 -9.78 18.28
CA ALA A 213 -14.67 -8.83 18.48
C ALA A 213 -14.11 -8.91 19.91
N ALA A 214 -14.98 -9.08 20.91
CA ALA A 214 -14.56 -9.35 22.28
C ALA A 214 -13.74 -10.64 22.39
N ALA A 215 -14.19 -11.72 21.74
CA ALA A 215 -13.45 -12.98 21.69
C ALA A 215 -12.09 -12.83 20.99
N LEU A 216 -12.04 -12.10 19.88
CA LEU A 216 -10.79 -11.78 19.17
C LEU A 216 -9.83 -10.95 20.04
N ALA A 217 -10.34 -9.96 20.78
CA ALA A 217 -9.55 -9.14 21.69
C ALA A 217 -8.99 -9.95 22.87
N ALA A 218 -9.70 -11.00 23.30
CA ALA A 218 -9.29 -11.89 24.38
C ALA A 218 -8.27 -12.97 23.94
N ASP A 219 -8.07 -13.20 22.63
CA ASP A 219 -7.06 -14.12 22.09
C ASP A 219 -5.90 -13.37 21.41
N PRO A 220 -4.77 -13.14 22.11
CA PRO A 220 -3.61 -12.44 21.56
C PRO A 220 -3.00 -13.11 20.32
N ARG A 221 -3.11 -14.44 20.19
CA ARG A 221 -2.55 -15.18 19.04
C ARG A 221 -3.42 -14.99 17.81
N ALA A 222 -4.75 -15.08 17.96
CA ALA A 222 -5.67 -14.74 16.88
C ALA A 222 -5.50 -13.28 16.46
N ALA A 223 -5.49 -12.35 17.42
CA ALA A 223 -5.28 -10.92 17.16
C ALA A 223 -3.98 -10.66 16.39
N ALA A 224 -2.87 -11.29 16.76
CA ALA A 224 -1.59 -11.16 16.05
C ALA A 224 -1.61 -11.71 14.62
N ARG A 225 -2.29 -12.84 14.39
CA ARG A 225 -2.45 -13.40 13.04
C ARG A 225 -3.27 -12.48 12.15
N HIS A 226 -4.41 -11.99 12.63
CA HIS A 226 -5.25 -11.05 11.88
C HIS A 226 -4.54 -9.71 11.64
N HIS A 227 -3.81 -9.18 12.62
CA HIS A 227 -2.95 -8.01 12.43
C HIS A 227 -1.93 -8.21 11.29
N ALA A 228 -1.22 -9.33 11.30
CA ALA A 228 -0.21 -9.62 10.27
C ALA A 228 -0.85 -9.80 8.88
N ALA A 229 -1.96 -10.52 8.81
CA ALA A 229 -2.71 -10.72 7.57
C ALA A 229 -3.29 -9.39 7.03
N GLY A 230 -3.89 -8.57 7.88
CA GLY A 230 -4.42 -7.25 7.53
C GLY A 230 -3.36 -6.28 7.07
N THR A 231 -2.25 -6.16 7.81
CA THR A 231 -1.11 -5.31 7.42
C THR A 231 -0.52 -5.77 6.09
N ARG A 232 -0.38 -7.08 5.88
CA ARG A 232 0.07 -7.63 4.60
C ARG A 232 -0.90 -7.27 3.49
N LEU A 233 -2.20 -7.47 3.68
CA LEU A 233 -3.24 -7.13 2.71
C LEU A 233 -3.18 -5.66 2.31
N VAL A 234 -3.18 -4.74 3.28
CA VAL A 234 -3.11 -3.30 3.01
C VAL A 234 -1.83 -2.97 2.25
N ARG A 235 -0.68 -3.50 2.68
CA ARG A 235 0.60 -3.26 2.00
C ARG A 235 0.60 -3.79 0.56
N THR A 236 0.11 -5.00 0.32
CA THR A 236 0.25 -5.65 -0.99
C THR A 236 -0.88 -5.35 -1.97
N ARG A 237 -2.06 -4.96 -1.48
CA ARG A 237 -3.23 -4.70 -2.33
C ARG A 237 -3.73 -3.26 -2.28
N HIS A 238 -3.45 -2.51 -1.21
CA HIS A 238 -3.99 -1.17 -1.00
C HIS A 238 -2.97 -0.05 -0.88
N ASN A 239 -1.67 -0.35 -0.90
CA ASN A 239 -0.63 0.66 -0.83
C ASN A 239 -0.11 1.01 -2.23
N LEU A 240 -0.54 2.16 -2.74
CA LEU A 240 -0.14 2.67 -4.06
C LEU A 240 1.39 2.82 -4.22
N ARG A 241 2.08 3.25 -3.16
CA ARG A 241 3.56 3.40 -3.18
C ARG A 241 4.25 2.05 -3.30
N TRP A 242 3.69 1.02 -2.64
CA TRP A 242 4.18 -0.35 -2.78
C TRP A 242 3.93 -0.88 -4.19
N SER A 243 2.72 -0.69 -4.74
CA SER A 243 2.43 -1.07 -6.14
C SER A 243 3.36 -0.36 -7.13
N ALA A 244 3.63 0.94 -6.95
CA ALA A 244 4.58 1.66 -7.78
C ALA A 244 5.99 1.05 -7.71
N ALA A 245 6.50 0.79 -6.50
CA ALA A 245 7.83 0.21 -6.30
C ALA A 245 7.93 -1.22 -6.88
N GLU A 246 6.91 -2.04 -6.67
CA GLU A 246 6.85 -3.41 -7.18
C GLU A 246 6.76 -3.43 -8.71
N MET A 247 6.00 -2.52 -9.31
CA MET A 247 5.95 -2.35 -10.76
C MET A 247 7.34 -2.02 -11.33
N LEU A 248 8.00 -0.99 -10.78
CA LEU A 248 9.33 -0.58 -11.21
C LEU A 248 10.36 -1.73 -11.08
N ARG A 249 10.31 -2.45 -9.96
CA ARG A 249 11.16 -3.62 -9.71
C ARG A 249 10.96 -4.71 -10.76
N ARG A 250 9.70 -5.05 -11.09
CA ARG A 250 9.38 -6.07 -12.11
C ARG A 250 9.76 -5.63 -13.52
N LEU A 251 9.66 -4.33 -13.81
CA LEU A 251 10.14 -3.74 -15.07
C LEU A 251 11.68 -3.64 -15.13
N ARG A 252 12.38 -4.03 -14.07
CA ARG A 252 13.84 -3.90 -13.93
C ARG A 252 14.31 -2.45 -14.10
N LEU A 253 13.44 -1.50 -13.82
CA LEU A 253 13.80 -0.10 -13.74
C LEU A 253 14.52 0.06 -12.40
N PRO A 254 15.84 0.35 -12.41
CA PRO A 254 16.54 0.57 -11.17
C PRO A 254 15.86 1.75 -10.47
N PRO A 255 15.74 1.73 -9.13
CA PRO A 255 15.60 2.99 -8.43
C PRO A 255 16.81 3.81 -8.87
N SER A 256 16.62 4.80 -9.74
CA SER A 256 17.64 5.82 -10.06
C SER A 256 18.34 6.17 -8.78
N SER A 257 19.67 6.26 -8.89
CA SER A 257 20.68 6.52 -7.88
C SER A 257 20.23 7.42 -6.72
N LEU A 258 19.25 6.97 -5.94
CA LEU A 258 19.06 7.37 -4.58
C LEU A 258 20.38 6.99 -3.97
N SER A 259 21.09 8.00 -3.48
CA SER A 259 22.25 7.77 -2.62
C SER A 259 21.89 6.60 -1.69
N PRO A 260 22.82 5.67 -1.40
CA PRO A 260 22.54 4.56 -0.48
C PRO A 260 21.79 5.00 0.79
N ILE A 261 22.02 6.24 1.23
CA ILE A 261 21.28 6.95 2.28
C ILE A 261 19.78 7.10 1.98
N ALA A 262 19.40 7.61 0.81
CA ALA A 262 18.02 7.77 0.40
C ALA A 262 17.31 6.41 0.20
N THR A 263 18.04 5.36 -0.20
CA THR A 263 17.52 3.98 -0.22
C THR A 263 17.23 3.48 1.19
N VAL A 264 18.12 3.71 2.16
CA VAL A 264 17.87 3.33 3.56
C VAL A 264 16.69 4.13 4.12
N VAL A 265 16.61 5.44 3.87
CA VAL A 265 15.50 6.29 4.34
C VAL A 265 14.17 5.84 3.73
N SER A 266 14.12 5.59 2.42
CA SER A 266 12.92 5.05 1.76
C SER A 266 12.54 3.67 2.31
N GLY A 267 13.52 2.84 2.69
CA GLY A 267 13.28 1.56 3.33
C GLY A 267 12.67 1.72 4.74
N LEU A 268 13.11 2.70 5.53
CA LEU A 268 12.52 2.98 6.85
C LEU A 268 11.04 3.39 6.73
N ASP A 269 10.73 4.23 5.75
CA ASP A 269 9.35 4.65 5.47
C ASP A 269 8.49 3.45 5.02
N GLU A 270 9.06 2.54 4.22
CA GLU A 270 8.39 1.30 3.78
C GLU A 270 8.12 0.33 4.94
N PHE A 271 8.99 0.30 5.96
CA PHE A 271 8.76 -0.45 7.20
C PHE A 271 7.79 0.26 8.16
N GLY A 272 7.17 1.37 7.73
CA GLY A 272 6.22 2.12 8.55
C GLY A 272 6.86 2.76 9.76
N MET A 273 8.17 3.08 9.71
CA MET A 273 8.80 3.84 10.78
C MET A 273 8.45 5.31 10.64
N PRO A 274 7.79 5.92 11.64
CA PRO A 274 7.52 7.35 11.60
C PRO A 274 8.81 8.14 11.49
N GLU A 275 8.79 9.18 10.66
CA GLU A 275 9.90 10.10 10.39
C GLU A 275 10.54 10.66 11.67
N GLY A 276 9.74 10.89 12.72
CA GLY A 276 10.19 11.38 14.03
C GLY A 276 10.61 10.30 15.04
N SER A 277 10.51 9.00 14.71
CA SER A 277 10.79 7.94 15.68
C SER A 277 12.24 7.99 16.18
N PRO A 278 12.54 7.67 17.45
CA PRO A 278 13.91 7.66 17.97
C PRO A 278 14.87 6.74 17.22
N PHE A 279 14.33 5.75 16.51
CA PHE A 279 15.09 4.83 15.67
C PHE A 279 15.34 5.42 14.28
N ALA A 280 14.30 5.96 13.60
CA ALA A 280 14.48 6.66 12.32
C ALA A 280 15.41 7.87 12.45
N ARG A 281 15.27 8.68 13.52
CA ARG A 281 16.20 9.79 13.81
C ARG A 281 17.63 9.30 14.03
N ARG A 282 17.84 8.19 14.74
CA ARG A 282 19.17 7.62 14.96
C ARG A 282 19.79 7.15 13.65
N ILE A 283 19.04 6.43 12.82
CA ILE A 283 19.53 5.98 11.52
C ILE A 283 19.84 7.18 10.63
N ARG A 284 18.94 8.16 10.53
CA ARG A 284 19.19 9.38 9.74
C ARG A 284 20.40 10.16 10.25
N ALA A 285 20.59 10.28 11.56
CA ALA A 285 21.79 10.92 12.14
C ALA A 285 23.08 10.15 11.81
N HIS A 286 23.04 8.81 11.84
CA HIS A 286 24.18 7.98 11.43
C HIS A 286 24.45 8.08 9.93
N LEU A 287 23.40 8.08 9.10
CA LEU A 287 23.52 8.23 7.65
C LEU A 287 24.08 9.62 7.28
N ALA A 288 23.67 10.68 7.98
CA ALA A 288 24.18 12.03 7.77
C ALA A 288 25.66 12.19 8.17
N ALA A 289 26.16 11.31 9.05
CA ALA A 289 27.56 11.27 9.48
C ALA A 289 28.45 10.43 8.56
N LEU A 290 27.89 9.67 7.62
CA LEU A 290 28.68 8.92 6.65
C LEU A 290 29.33 9.89 5.67
N PRO A 291 30.64 9.74 5.38
CA PRO A 291 31.28 10.53 4.34
C PRO A 291 30.59 10.22 3.02
N ILE A 292 29.87 11.20 2.47
CA ILE A 292 29.38 11.13 1.10
C ILE A 292 30.64 11.16 0.25
N HIS A 293 31.08 10.01 -0.26
CA HIS A 293 32.05 9.99 -1.33
C HIS A 293 31.40 10.72 -2.50
N ALA A 294 31.69 12.01 -2.63
CA ALA A 294 31.47 12.72 -3.87
C ALA A 294 32.14 11.89 -4.96
N ASP A 295 31.40 11.58 -6.03
CA ASP A 295 31.96 10.94 -7.20
C ASP A 295 33.29 11.64 -7.54
N PRO A 296 34.38 10.88 -7.79
CA PRO A 296 35.64 11.49 -8.19
C PRO A 296 35.35 12.38 -9.40
N PRO A 297 35.87 13.62 -9.44
CA PRO A 297 35.67 14.49 -10.59
C PRO A 297 36.11 13.72 -11.82
N HIS A 298 35.16 13.44 -12.72
CA HIS A 298 35.44 12.84 -14.01
C HIS A 298 36.56 13.66 -14.64
N ALA A 299 37.73 13.06 -14.77
CA ALA A 299 38.88 13.66 -15.42
C ALA A 299 38.44 14.04 -16.84
N ALA A 300 38.16 15.32 -17.02
CA ALA A 300 38.07 15.93 -18.33
C ALA A 300 39.43 15.77 -19.01
N GLY A 301 39.41 15.20 -20.20
CA GLY A 301 40.46 15.40 -21.18
C GLY A 301 41.55 14.34 -21.21
N TRP A 302 41.39 13.38 -22.12
CA TRP A 302 42.51 12.99 -22.97
C TRP A 302 42.06 13.10 -24.43
N THR A 303 42.25 14.29 -24.99
CA THR A 303 42.46 14.48 -26.43
C THR A 303 43.89 14.08 -26.76
N ARG A 304 44.08 13.02 -27.55
CA ARG A 304 44.62 13.06 -28.91
C ARG A 304 44.56 11.67 -29.53
#